data_AF-A0A9P9FSV1-F1
#
_entry.id   AF-A0A9P9FSV1-F1
#
_cell.length_a   1.000
_cell.length_b   1.000
_cell.length_c   1.000
_cell.angle_alpha   90.00
_cell.angle_beta   90.00
_cell.angle_gamma   90.00
#
_symmetry.space_group_name_H-M   'P 1'
#
loop_
_entity.id
_entity.type
_entity.pdbx_description
1 polymer ?
#
loop_
_entity_poly.entity_id
_entity_poly.type
_entity_poly.pdbx_seq_one_letter_code
_entity_poly.pdbx_strand_id
1 'polypeptide(L)'
;MPSVATNQHETVVVDGNIVGGHPESRPSISQPLTYTGSLDGIQQADVTPAIGREYTGLQIRDLLRWDERMIRDLAVTVSQRGVVFLKDQDVTPVEMKEFMLRLTALAGCPASSDLHVHPLTEEGSELGDQISVISSEKQKKGGGLTHQLSDVSRFASAGWHSDITFEKVPSDYAMLKIHTLPATGGDTV
;
A
#
# COMPACT_ATOMS: atom_id res chain seq x y z
N MET A 1 -13.64 -53.19 -45.24
CA MET A 1 -13.30 -52.44 -44.02
C MET A 1 -13.10 -50.98 -44.42
N PRO A 2 -14.03 -50.07 -44.12
CA PRO A 2 -13.91 -48.67 -44.50
C PRO A 2 -12.91 -47.95 -43.58
N SER A 3 -12.16 -47.01 -44.18
CA SER A 3 -11.14 -46.17 -43.54
C SER A 3 -11.76 -45.16 -42.58
N VAL A 4 -11.18 -45.00 -41.39
CA VAL A 4 -11.57 -43.97 -40.40
C VAL A 4 -11.01 -42.62 -40.85
N ALA A 5 -11.90 -41.65 -41.05
CA ALA A 5 -11.54 -40.27 -41.35
C ALA A 5 -10.81 -39.63 -40.16
N THR A 6 -9.69 -38.97 -40.44
CA THR A 6 -8.92 -38.18 -39.48
C THR A 6 -9.67 -36.86 -39.26
N ASN A 7 -10.25 -36.68 -38.07
CA ASN A 7 -10.79 -35.39 -37.66
C ASN A 7 -9.64 -34.38 -37.58
N GLN A 8 -9.75 -33.30 -38.35
CA GLN A 8 -8.88 -32.14 -38.24
C GLN A 8 -9.09 -31.54 -36.84
N HIS A 9 -8.05 -31.54 -36.02
CA HIS A 9 -8.06 -30.80 -34.76
C HIS A 9 -8.09 -29.31 -35.08
N GLU A 10 -9.26 -28.73 -34.90
CA GLU A 10 -9.45 -27.28 -34.80
C GLU A 10 -8.62 -26.79 -33.61
N THR A 11 -7.53 -26.07 -33.92
CA THR A 11 -6.70 -25.43 -32.91
C THR A 11 -7.49 -24.25 -32.37
N VAL A 12 -8.18 -24.46 -31.25
CA VAL A 12 -8.74 -23.37 -30.46
C VAL A 12 -7.55 -22.57 -29.93
N VAL A 13 -7.32 -21.41 -30.55
CA VAL A 13 -6.43 -20.39 -30.01
C VAL A 13 -7.12 -19.89 -28.74
N VAL A 14 -6.68 -20.39 -27.59
CA VAL A 14 -7.10 -19.86 -26.29
C VAL A 14 -6.38 -18.52 -26.15
N ASP A 15 -7.15 -17.42 -26.23
CA ASP A 15 -6.64 -16.08 -25.93
C ASP A 15 -5.94 -16.13 -24.56
N GLY A 16 -4.64 -15.84 -24.57
CA GLY A 16 -3.69 -16.10 -23.49
C GLY A 16 -3.79 -15.14 -22.30
N ASN A 17 -4.99 -14.93 -21.75
CA ASN A 17 -5.17 -14.21 -20.48
C ASN A 17 -5.72 -15.14 -19.41
N ILE A 18 -4.88 -16.09 -18.96
CA ILE A 18 -5.14 -16.78 -17.70
C ILE A 18 -4.96 -15.74 -16.58
N VAL A 19 -6.06 -15.12 -16.16
CA VAL A 19 -6.09 -14.26 -14.98
C VAL A 19 -6.37 -15.16 -13.77
N GLY A 20 -5.29 -15.61 -13.13
CA GLY A 20 -5.36 -16.35 -11.86
C GLY A 20 -5.93 -15.49 -10.72
N GLY A 21 -6.34 -16.13 -9.63
CA GLY A 21 -6.88 -15.47 -8.44
C GLY A 21 -8.40 -15.29 -8.43
N HIS A 22 -8.92 -14.87 -7.27
CA HIS A 22 -10.35 -14.66 -7.07
C HIS A 22 -10.84 -13.45 -7.88
N PRO A 23 -12.01 -13.48 -8.54
CA PRO A 23 -12.52 -12.37 -9.36
C PRO A 23 -12.58 -11.01 -8.64
N GLU A 24 -12.99 -11.00 -7.37
CA GLU A 24 -13.00 -9.80 -6.50
C GLU A 24 -11.60 -9.27 -6.11
N SER A 25 -10.53 -10.01 -6.36
CA SER A 25 -9.17 -9.55 -6.06
C SER A 25 -8.44 -9.11 -7.33
N ARG A 26 -9.13 -9.07 -8.48
CA ARG A 26 -8.53 -8.71 -9.76
C ARG A 26 -8.32 -7.20 -9.85
N PRO A 27 -7.09 -6.75 -10.17
CA PRO A 27 -6.84 -5.33 -10.43
C PRO A 27 -7.76 -4.79 -11.53
N SER A 28 -8.15 -3.52 -11.40
CA SER A 28 -8.94 -2.81 -12.42
C SER A 28 -8.11 -2.42 -13.65
N ILE A 29 -6.77 -2.47 -13.55
CA ILE A 29 -5.84 -2.26 -14.67
C ILE A 29 -5.41 -3.60 -15.29
N SER A 30 -5.25 -3.62 -16.62
CA SER A 30 -4.84 -4.81 -17.39
C SER A 30 -3.36 -4.85 -17.73
N GLN A 31 -2.63 -3.75 -17.47
CA GLN A 31 -1.21 -3.60 -17.74
C GLN A 31 -0.52 -2.94 -16.54
N PRO A 32 0.77 -3.22 -16.29
CA PRO A 32 1.53 -2.52 -15.26
C PRO A 32 1.52 -1.00 -15.46
N LEU A 33 1.55 -0.26 -14.35
CA LEU A 33 1.71 1.20 -14.39
C LEU A 33 3.10 1.56 -14.94
N THR A 34 3.15 2.60 -15.78
CA THR A 34 4.40 3.10 -16.38
C THR A 34 4.75 4.45 -15.77
N TYR A 35 6.00 4.58 -15.32
CA TYR A 35 6.54 5.85 -14.83
C TYR A 35 6.72 6.85 -15.99
N THR A 36 6.22 8.07 -15.83
CA THR A 36 6.21 9.10 -16.88
C THR A 36 7.26 10.20 -16.71
N GLY A 37 7.99 10.23 -15.59
CA GLY A 37 9.00 11.25 -15.30
C GLY A 37 8.45 12.50 -14.61
N SER A 38 7.19 12.50 -14.18
CA SER A 38 6.57 13.69 -13.58
C SER A 38 7.18 14.08 -12.22
N LEU A 39 7.83 13.13 -11.52
CA LEU A 39 8.53 13.37 -10.27
C LEU A 39 10.02 13.75 -10.42
N ASP A 40 10.58 13.72 -11.64
CA ASP A 40 12.04 13.87 -11.86
C ASP A 40 12.58 15.25 -11.47
N GLY A 41 11.73 16.28 -11.48
CA GLY A 41 12.08 17.64 -11.08
C GLY A 41 12.12 17.86 -9.56
N ILE A 42 11.73 16.86 -8.76
CA ILE A 42 11.71 16.94 -7.30
C ILE A 42 12.99 16.35 -6.74
N GLN A 43 13.54 16.98 -5.70
CA GLN A 43 14.72 16.47 -5.02
C GLN A 43 14.43 15.09 -4.41
N GLN A 44 15.21 14.09 -4.83
CA GLN A 44 15.04 12.70 -4.43
C GLN A 44 16.37 11.98 -4.22
N ALA A 45 16.37 10.98 -3.34
CA ALA A 45 17.52 10.09 -3.12
C ALA A 45 17.07 8.68 -2.78
N ASP A 46 17.76 7.67 -3.31
CA ASP A 46 17.53 6.28 -2.95
C ASP A 46 18.24 5.95 -1.63
N VAL A 47 17.47 5.47 -0.64
CA VAL A 47 17.98 5.23 0.73
C VAL A 47 18.94 4.05 0.76
N THR A 48 18.63 3.00 -0.01
CA THR A 48 19.52 1.86 -0.25
C THR A 48 19.50 1.51 -1.73
N PRO A 49 20.45 0.70 -2.23
CA PRO A 49 20.42 0.25 -3.62
C PRO A 49 19.13 -0.51 -3.99
N ALA A 50 18.65 -1.37 -3.09
CA ALA A 50 17.54 -2.28 -3.36
C ALA A 50 16.16 -1.68 -3.09
N ILE A 51 16.02 -0.96 -1.96
CA ILE A 51 14.72 -0.45 -1.49
C ILE A 51 14.83 0.98 -0.94
N GLY A 52 13.71 1.67 -0.90
CA GLY A 52 13.59 3.00 -0.32
C GLY A 52 13.96 4.11 -1.30
N ARG A 53 13.08 5.11 -1.35
CA ARG A 53 13.37 6.43 -1.94
C ARG A 53 12.82 7.52 -1.04
N GLU A 54 13.59 8.57 -0.80
CA GLU A 54 13.09 9.78 -0.15
C GLU A 54 12.84 10.89 -1.17
N TYR A 55 11.81 11.70 -0.90
CA TYR A 55 11.54 12.96 -1.58
C TYR A 55 11.60 14.11 -0.58
N THR A 56 12.34 15.17 -0.93
CA THR A 56 12.39 16.42 -0.18
C THR A 56 11.62 17.50 -0.94
N GLY A 57 10.73 18.22 -0.25
CA GLY A 57 9.94 19.30 -0.82
C GLY A 57 8.66 18.86 -1.57
N LEU A 58 8.35 17.57 -1.61
CA LEU A 58 7.09 17.05 -2.16
C LEU A 58 6.03 16.94 -1.07
N GLN A 59 4.91 17.64 -1.17
CA GLN A 59 3.83 17.58 -0.18
C GLN A 59 2.60 16.84 -0.71
N ILE A 60 1.97 16.00 0.13
CA ILE A 60 0.71 15.31 -0.23
C ILE A 60 -0.39 16.29 -0.63
N ARG A 61 -0.53 17.41 0.09
CA ARG A 61 -1.54 18.44 -0.24
C ARG A 61 -1.37 19.02 -1.64
N ASP A 62 -0.15 19.07 -2.15
CA ASP A 62 0.15 19.58 -3.48
C ASP A 62 -0.17 18.50 -4.53
N LEU A 63 0.19 17.24 -4.27
CA LEU A 63 -0.20 16.10 -5.10
C LEU A 63 -1.71 15.99 -5.30
N LEU A 64 -2.51 16.30 -4.27
CA LEU A 64 -3.97 16.33 -4.35
C LEU A 64 -4.53 17.43 -5.27
N ARG A 65 -3.75 18.47 -5.55
CA ARG A 65 -4.15 19.62 -6.38
C ARG A 65 -3.52 19.59 -7.78
N TRP A 66 -2.43 18.85 -7.92
CA TRP A 66 -1.69 18.70 -9.17
C TRP A 66 -2.32 17.62 -10.07
N ASP A 67 -1.67 17.40 -11.20
CA ASP A 67 -2.05 16.40 -12.18
C ASP A 67 -1.94 14.98 -11.59
N GLU A 68 -2.94 14.14 -11.85
CA GLU A 68 -3.00 12.74 -11.38
C GLU A 68 -1.79 11.90 -11.81
N ARG A 69 -1.11 12.29 -12.89
CA ARG A 69 0.15 11.66 -13.32
C ARG A 69 1.20 11.65 -12.20
N MET A 70 1.23 12.68 -11.37
CA MET A 70 2.14 12.76 -10.22
C MET A 70 1.86 11.65 -9.19
N ILE A 71 0.59 11.42 -8.86
CA ILE A 71 0.17 10.37 -7.92
C ILE A 71 0.43 8.99 -8.54
N ARG A 72 0.16 8.82 -9.84
CA ARG A 72 0.44 7.57 -10.56
C ARG A 72 1.94 7.25 -10.57
N ASP A 73 2.79 8.23 -10.86
CA ASP A 73 4.24 8.05 -10.84
C ASP A 73 4.76 7.79 -9.43
N LEU A 74 4.11 8.34 -8.40
CA LEU A 74 4.42 8.02 -7.01
C LEU A 74 4.03 6.58 -6.68
N ALA A 75 2.87 6.09 -7.13
CA ALA A 75 2.47 4.69 -6.98
C ALA A 75 3.44 3.72 -7.68
N VAL A 76 3.90 4.05 -8.91
CA VAL A 76 4.95 3.30 -9.61
C VAL A 76 6.23 3.29 -8.79
N THR A 77 6.64 4.44 -8.26
CA THR A 77 7.85 4.55 -7.46
C THR A 77 7.77 3.71 -6.19
N VAL A 78 6.65 3.74 -5.47
CA VAL A 78 6.42 2.89 -4.29
C VAL A 78 6.51 1.41 -4.68
N SER A 79 5.86 1.02 -5.78
CA SER A 79 5.88 -0.37 -6.27
C SER A 79 7.29 -0.85 -6.67
N GLN A 80 8.12 0.04 -7.21
CA GLN A 80 9.49 -0.29 -7.64
C GLN A 80 10.51 -0.23 -6.51
N ARG A 81 10.31 0.67 -5.54
CA ARG A 81 11.26 0.93 -4.44
C ARG A 81 10.84 0.28 -3.13
N GLY A 82 9.67 -0.33 -3.06
CA GLY A 82 9.08 -0.95 -1.86
C GLY A 82 8.52 0.07 -0.86
N VAL A 83 9.27 1.13 -0.58
CA VAL A 83 8.87 2.20 0.35
C VAL A 83 9.33 3.57 -0.15
N VAL A 84 8.49 4.57 0.07
CA VAL A 84 8.82 5.99 -0.19
C VAL A 84 8.66 6.81 1.09
N PHE A 85 9.65 7.66 1.36
CA PHE A 85 9.64 8.61 2.47
C PHE A 85 9.39 10.01 1.92
N LEU A 86 8.29 10.64 2.33
CA LEU A 86 8.02 12.04 2.04
C LEU A 86 8.44 12.87 3.25
N LYS A 87 9.48 13.71 3.09
CA LYS A 87 10.04 14.50 4.20
C LYS A 87 9.14 15.69 4.54
N ASP A 88 9.12 16.06 5.81
CA ASP A 88 8.52 17.29 6.34
C ASP A 88 7.08 17.55 5.85
N GLN A 89 6.22 16.53 5.98
CA GLN A 89 4.82 16.61 5.54
C GLN A 89 3.96 17.45 6.48
N ASP A 90 3.39 18.53 5.95
CA ASP A 90 2.26 19.23 6.54
C ASP A 90 0.96 18.70 5.90
N VAL A 91 0.42 17.62 6.46
CA VAL A 91 -0.77 16.94 5.91
C VAL A 91 -1.76 16.61 7.03
N THR A 92 -3.04 16.80 6.76
CA THR A 92 -4.13 16.45 7.69
C THR A 92 -4.57 14.99 7.50
N PRO A 93 -5.19 14.35 8.52
CA PRO A 93 -5.74 13.00 8.37
C PRO A 93 -6.75 12.87 7.21
N VAL A 94 -7.52 13.93 6.96
CA VAL A 94 -8.47 13.99 5.83
C VAL A 94 -7.75 13.96 4.49
N GLU A 95 -6.70 14.77 4.33
CA GLU A 95 -5.87 14.77 3.11
C GLU A 95 -5.12 13.44 2.93
N MET A 96 -4.64 12.81 4.01
CA MET A 96 -4.03 11.47 3.94
C MET A 96 -5.02 10.43 3.41
N LYS A 97 -6.25 10.44 3.94
CA LYS A 97 -7.34 9.56 3.50
C LYS A 97 -7.65 9.79 2.03
N GLU A 98 -7.85 11.04 1.63
CA GLU A 98 -8.13 11.41 0.24
C GLU A 98 -7.02 10.98 -0.71
N PHE A 99 -5.77 11.20 -0.32
CA PHE A 99 -4.61 10.82 -1.13
C PHE A 99 -4.54 9.31 -1.32
N MET A 100 -4.73 8.52 -0.25
CA MET A 100 -4.69 7.06 -0.34
C MET A 100 -5.79 6.52 -1.25
N LEU A 101 -7.01 7.06 -1.16
CA LEU A 101 -8.12 6.71 -2.05
C LEU A 101 -7.78 6.98 -3.52
N ARG A 102 -7.18 8.14 -3.82
CA ARG A 102 -6.75 8.47 -5.18
C ARG A 102 -5.60 7.58 -5.66
N LEU A 103 -4.61 7.32 -4.80
CA LEU A 103 -3.45 6.50 -5.12
C LEU A 103 -3.85 5.06 -5.44
N THR A 104 -4.65 4.42 -4.60
CA THR A 104 -5.09 3.03 -4.81
C THR A 104 -5.99 2.90 -6.05
N ALA A 105 -6.88 3.87 -6.29
CA ALA A 105 -7.70 3.90 -7.50
C ALA A 105 -6.86 4.03 -8.78
N LEU A 106 -5.89 4.96 -8.79
CA LEU A 106 -4.97 5.14 -9.91
C LEU A 106 -4.02 3.96 -10.09
N ALA A 107 -3.72 3.24 -9.00
CA ALA A 107 -2.88 2.06 -9.01
C ALA A 107 -3.61 0.78 -9.45
N GLY A 108 -4.92 0.85 -9.67
CA GLY A 108 -5.71 -0.25 -10.20
C GLY A 108 -6.28 -1.19 -9.14
N CYS A 109 -6.54 -0.69 -7.93
CA CYS A 109 -7.23 -1.46 -6.90
C CYS A 109 -8.58 -2.03 -7.42
N PRO A 110 -8.97 -3.26 -7.03
CA PRO A 110 -10.25 -3.83 -7.40
C PRO A 110 -11.41 -2.98 -6.86
N ALA A 111 -12.51 -2.86 -7.62
CA ALA A 111 -13.71 -2.12 -7.18
C ALA A 111 -14.40 -2.72 -5.93
N SER A 112 -14.04 -3.94 -5.56
CA SER A 112 -14.46 -4.66 -4.35
C SER A 112 -13.65 -4.29 -3.11
N SER A 113 -12.64 -3.43 -3.22
CA SER A 113 -11.77 -3.02 -2.12
C SER A 113 -11.71 -1.49 -1.99
N ASP A 114 -11.52 -1.03 -0.75
CA ASP A 114 -11.39 0.37 -0.36
C ASP A 114 -10.52 0.46 0.90
N LEU A 115 -10.42 1.63 1.54
CA LEU A 115 -9.70 1.81 2.79
C LEU A 115 -10.19 0.87 3.89
N HIS A 116 -9.31 -0.04 4.28
CA HIS A 116 -9.58 -1.04 5.30
C HIS A 116 -9.68 -0.41 6.70
N VAL A 117 -10.69 -0.83 7.46
CA VAL A 117 -10.79 -0.55 8.90
C VAL A 117 -10.05 -1.66 9.62
N HIS A 118 -8.86 -1.36 10.16
CA HIS A 118 -8.04 -2.35 10.84
C HIS A 118 -8.83 -2.99 12.01
N PRO A 119 -8.78 -4.32 12.24
CA PRO A 119 -9.57 -4.98 13.29
C PRO A 119 -9.28 -4.54 14.73
N LEU A 120 -8.26 -3.71 14.92
CA LEU A 120 -7.84 -3.17 16.21
C LEU A 120 -8.14 -1.66 16.34
N THR A 121 -8.70 -1.04 15.30
CA THR A 121 -9.17 0.33 15.39
C THR A 121 -10.43 0.35 16.25
N GLU A 122 -10.46 1.28 17.21
CA GLU A 122 -11.64 1.51 18.04
C GLU A 122 -12.76 2.11 17.17
N GLU A 123 -13.97 1.56 17.28
CA GLU A 123 -15.15 2.06 16.58
C GLU A 123 -15.52 3.46 17.08
N GLY A 124 -15.89 4.36 16.16
CA GLY A 124 -16.25 5.74 16.49
C GLY A 124 -15.05 6.65 16.71
N SER A 125 -13.91 6.32 16.09
CA SER A 125 -12.71 7.16 16.14
C SER A 125 -12.99 8.57 15.62
N GLU A 126 -12.52 9.60 16.34
CA GLU A 126 -12.66 11.00 15.93
C GLU A 126 -11.96 11.31 14.60
N LEU A 127 -10.98 10.48 14.22
CA LEU A 127 -10.25 10.58 12.95
C LEU A 127 -10.90 9.75 11.83
N GLY A 128 -12.00 9.06 12.13
CA GLY A 128 -12.61 8.03 11.29
C GLY A 128 -12.00 6.66 11.51
N ASP A 129 -12.81 5.62 11.35
CA ASP A 129 -12.43 4.24 11.69
C ASP A 129 -11.37 3.66 10.71
N GLN A 130 -11.17 4.29 9.55
CA GLN A 130 -10.10 3.90 8.62
C GLN A 130 -8.70 4.34 9.09
N ILE A 131 -8.61 5.21 10.10
CA ILE A 131 -7.33 5.74 10.60
C ILE A 131 -7.00 5.08 11.92
N SER A 132 -5.99 4.22 11.91
CA SER A 132 -5.48 3.58 13.13
C SER A 132 -4.38 4.42 13.78
N VAL A 133 -4.49 4.68 15.08
CA VAL A 133 -3.50 5.45 15.85
C VAL A 133 -2.62 4.51 16.64
N ILE A 134 -1.33 4.44 16.28
CA ILE A 134 -0.31 3.67 16.99
C ILE A 134 0.32 4.56 18.07
N SER A 135 0.15 4.18 19.34
CA SER A 135 0.66 4.95 20.48
C SER A 135 1.14 4.06 21.63
N SER A 136 2.41 4.21 22.01
CA SER A 136 2.99 3.51 23.15
C SER A 136 2.35 3.93 24.49
N GLU A 137 1.94 5.19 24.62
CA GLU A 137 1.24 5.68 25.82
C GLU A 137 -0.17 5.10 25.95
N LYS A 138 -0.87 4.88 24.82
CA LYS A 138 -2.17 4.19 24.80
C LYS A 138 -1.99 2.71 25.16
N GLN A 139 -0.96 2.06 24.61
CA GLN A 139 -0.64 0.66 24.90
C GLN A 139 -0.31 0.42 26.38
N LYS A 140 0.48 1.31 27.02
CA LYS A 140 0.79 1.22 28.46
C LYS A 140 -0.46 1.27 29.35
N LYS A 141 -1.54 1.91 28.89
CA LYS A 141 -2.80 2.05 29.63
C LYS A 141 -3.82 0.94 29.36
N GLY A 142 -3.44 -0.10 28.60
CA GLY A 142 -4.32 -1.24 28.31
C GLY A 142 -4.95 -1.24 26.91
N GLY A 143 -4.69 -0.23 26.06
CA GLY A 143 -5.23 -0.19 24.69
C GLY A 143 -4.44 -1.03 23.68
N GLY A 144 -5.13 -1.73 22.76
CA GLY A 144 -4.50 -2.56 21.72
C GLY A 144 -4.20 -4.01 22.15
N LEU A 145 -3.26 -4.69 21.46
CA LEU A 145 -2.83 -6.09 21.68
C LEU A 145 -2.01 -6.32 22.98
N THR A 146 -2.42 -5.69 24.08
CA THR A 146 -1.64 -5.54 25.33
C THR A 146 -1.25 -6.84 26.04
N HIS A 147 -1.82 -7.99 25.64
CA HIS A 147 -1.52 -9.27 26.27
C HIS A 147 -0.63 -10.23 25.45
N GLN A 148 -0.38 -9.97 24.15
CA GLN A 148 0.45 -10.86 23.32
C GLN A 148 1.90 -10.38 23.12
N LEU A 149 2.19 -9.12 23.44
CA LEU A 149 3.49 -8.47 23.20
C LEU A 149 4.24 -8.08 24.49
N SER A 150 3.83 -8.58 25.66
CA SER A 150 4.45 -8.25 26.96
C SER A 150 5.87 -8.79 27.14
N ASP A 151 6.30 -9.70 26.27
CA ASP A 151 7.67 -10.22 26.27
C ASP A 151 8.61 -9.33 25.44
N VAL A 152 9.15 -8.31 26.10
CA VAL A 152 10.16 -7.38 25.56
C VAL A 152 11.54 -8.03 25.36
N SER A 153 11.71 -9.32 25.67
CA SER A 153 12.97 -10.05 25.42
C SER A 153 13.06 -10.60 23.98
N ARG A 154 11.97 -10.55 23.22
CA ARG A 154 11.96 -10.98 21.82
C ARG A 154 12.70 -9.96 20.95
N PHE A 155 13.50 -10.46 20.01
CA PHE A 155 14.11 -9.60 18.99
C PHE A 155 13.03 -8.78 18.27
N ALA A 156 13.34 -7.55 17.87
CA ALA A 156 12.43 -6.73 17.07
C ALA A 156 12.03 -7.41 15.73
N SER A 157 12.81 -8.39 15.28
CA SER A 157 12.50 -9.25 14.15
C SER A 157 11.46 -10.33 14.44
N ALA A 158 11.14 -10.62 15.70
CA ALA A 158 10.05 -11.53 16.02
C ALA A 158 8.72 -10.82 15.73
N GLY A 159 8.05 -11.20 14.65
CA GLY A 159 6.79 -10.57 14.22
C GLY A 159 6.89 -9.71 12.95
N TRP A 160 7.93 -9.89 12.13
CA TRP A 160 7.91 -9.43 10.73
C TRP A 160 6.59 -9.86 10.07
N HIS A 161 5.87 -8.90 9.52
CA HIS A 161 4.60 -9.13 8.85
C HIS A 161 4.40 -8.14 7.72
N SER A 162 3.40 -8.45 6.90
CA SER A 162 2.72 -7.48 6.06
C SER A 162 1.31 -7.33 6.61
N ASP A 163 0.75 -6.13 6.52
CA ASP A 163 -0.57 -5.85 7.07
C ASP A 163 -1.66 -6.58 6.28
N ILE A 164 -2.64 -7.14 7.02
CA ILE A 164 -3.94 -7.57 6.48
C ILE A 164 -3.83 -8.66 5.37
N THR A 165 -2.79 -9.50 5.41
CA THR A 165 -2.61 -10.58 4.40
C THR A 165 -3.64 -11.71 4.50
N PHE A 166 -4.46 -11.73 5.56
CA PHE A 166 -5.51 -12.72 5.75
C PHE A 166 -6.82 -12.36 5.02
N GLU A 167 -6.96 -11.13 4.55
CA GLU A 167 -8.15 -10.70 3.80
C GLU A 167 -8.15 -11.25 2.38
N LYS A 168 -9.35 -11.38 1.82
CA LYS A 168 -9.56 -11.86 0.44
C LYS A 168 -8.91 -10.93 -0.60
N VAL A 169 -8.93 -9.63 -0.32
CA VAL A 169 -8.19 -8.60 -1.05
C VAL A 169 -7.22 -7.97 -0.06
N PRO A 170 -5.96 -8.44 -0.01
CA PRO A 170 -4.95 -7.88 0.89
C PRO A 170 -4.67 -6.41 0.60
N SER A 171 -4.09 -5.71 1.58
CA SER A 171 -3.64 -4.32 1.41
C SER A 171 -2.58 -4.22 0.31
N ASP A 172 -2.75 -3.23 -0.58
CA ASP A 172 -1.81 -2.90 -1.66
C ASP A 172 -0.83 -1.80 -1.25
N TYR A 173 -1.31 -0.79 -0.52
CA TYR A 173 -0.53 0.32 0.02
C TYR A 173 -0.92 0.62 1.47
N ALA A 174 0.07 1.02 2.26
CA ALA A 174 -0.11 1.57 3.60
C ALA A 174 0.55 2.95 3.67
N MET A 175 -0.03 3.85 4.48
CA MET A 175 0.53 5.17 4.75
C MET A 175 0.68 5.38 6.25
N LEU A 176 1.91 5.68 6.67
CA LEU A 176 2.24 6.01 8.05
C LEU A 176 2.70 7.46 8.14
N LYS A 177 2.04 8.26 9.00
CA LYS A 177 2.53 9.58 9.40
C LYS A 177 3.07 9.50 10.81
N ILE A 178 4.34 9.85 10.96
CA ILE A 178 4.98 9.99 12.26
C ILE A 178 4.55 11.32 12.89
N HIS A 179 3.80 11.26 14.00
CA HIS A 179 3.35 12.45 14.74
C HIS A 179 4.29 12.82 15.88
N THR A 180 4.73 11.83 16.66
CA THR A 180 5.60 12.03 17.83
C THR A 180 6.69 10.97 17.81
N LEU A 181 7.96 11.40 17.79
CA LEU A 181 9.12 10.51 17.87
C LEU A 181 9.77 10.58 19.26
N PRO A 182 10.28 9.47 19.79
CA PRO A 182 11.24 9.51 20.88
C PRO A 182 12.59 10.10 20.39
N ALA A 183 13.43 10.56 21.32
CA ALA A 183 14.74 11.11 20.96
C ALA A 183 15.67 10.08 20.29
N THR A 184 15.49 8.78 20.60
CA THR A 184 16.24 7.66 20.04
C THR A 184 15.35 6.42 19.97
N GLY A 185 15.59 5.56 18.97
CA GLY A 185 14.77 4.36 18.71
C GLY A 185 13.44 4.69 18.04
N GLY A 186 12.63 3.66 17.76
CA GLY A 186 11.36 3.82 17.04
C GLY A 186 11.43 3.63 15.54
N ASP A 187 12.55 3.10 15.04
CA ASP A 187 12.70 2.72 13.63
C ASP A 187 11.69 1.61 13.27
N THR A 188 11.22 1.64 12.02
CA THR A 188 10.43 0.57 11.41
C THR A 188 11.33 -0.14 10.41
N VAL A 189 11.39 -1.46 10.50
CA VAL A 189 12.25 -2.31 9.66
C VAL A 189 11.39 -3.12 8.71
#